data_AF-A0A816KSH1-F1
#
_entry.id   AF-A0A816KSH1-F1
#
_cell.length_a   1.000
_cell.length_b   1.000
_cell.length_c   1.000
_cell.angle_alpha   90.00
_cell.angle_beta   90.00
_cell.angle_gamma   90.00
#
_symmetry.space_group_name_H-M   'P 1'
#
loop_
_entity.id
_entity.type
_entity.pdbx_description
1 polymer ?
#
loop_
_entity_poly.entity_id
_entity_poly.type
_entity_poly.pdbx_seq_one_letter_code
_entity_poly.pdbx_strand_id
1 'polypeptide(L)'
;MYGLPKTHKDGLPLRPVMSSIGSYNYRLAKVLAARLQPLRQSQYILRDSFDFVNSLKKLHARMTKHQMISFDVTSLFTKVPLAYTIDLILVRLYGIGDKCGDGINKKKREDWCSTCQNRADLKQLLEIATSDTHFSFNGKYYKQHNGVAMGSPLAPLIAGIFMVDLERKLMKKLRKKGVLWYKRFVDDTFVITRKKADSDKLLKILNSHHPDIQFTLAKEENQQLAFLDVLVSRRAKSFVTTVYRKPTYTGLLTKWTSFVPRQYKVSPVSTMIYRGIQLTSSYALMHQEMDYIRSVCQRNGYPINFIENQIRKTLVRYMQKQAECSREANGQATGQTTVQEVKHNTMTKEVKDKDRDIERIFMEVPFTGKSTRKFIQDVKGIARDLKPTAKIIAVSKPPKAVRHFFQNKDPISKDLQSNIVYKLSCSSCPATYIGETTRQMFRRLKEHGAMQPSKPTPEDGVRRSARIAAKTKNGSCNSVALCSSSNDRNGDNTVSTDNNSAVARHAQETGHNIDWKNWIILSKDMHPYRLCVREALAIAEFQPSLNVTVRSVPLFVFPEGYSSRRKGIERELKHNKKIQ
;
A
#
# COMPACT_ATOMS: atom_id res chain seq x y z
N MET A 1 -11.93 -11.35 -0.44
CA MET A 1 -12.81 -10.17 -0.29
C MET A 1 -13.34 -10.11 1.14
N TYR A 2 -13.61 -8.93 1.70
CA TYR A 2 -14.31 -8.79 2.99
C TYR A 2 -15.41 -7.73 2.91
N GLY A 3 -16.38 -7.78 3.82
CA GLY A 3 -17.49 -6.83 3.89
C GLY A 3 -17.40 -5.97 5.15
N LEU A 4 -17.57 -4.65 5.02
CA LEU A 4 -17.71 -3.75 6.16
C LEU A 4 -19.18 -3.38 6.36
N PRO A 5 -19.82 -3.73 7.48
CA PRO A 5 -21.24 -3.41 7.70
C PRO A 5 -21.46 -1.90 7.80
N LYS A 6 -22.47 -1.41 7.08
CA LYS A 6 -22.94 -0.03 7.22
C LYS A 6 -23.94 0.04 8.38
N THR A 7 -23.43 0.12 9.60
CA THR A 7 -24.21 0.08 10.86
C THR A 7 -25.26 1.19 11.03
N HIS A 8 -25.23 2.20 10.17
CA HIS A 8 -26.13 3.36 10.20
C HIS A 8 -27.22 3.31 9.11
N LYS A 9 -27.33 2.20 8.36
CA LYS A 9 -28.37 2.00 7.35
C LYS A 9 -29.21 0.80 7.73
N ASP A 10 -30.51 0.88 7.47
CA ASP A 10 -31.44 -0.21 7.69
C ASP A 10 -31.02 -1.46 6.91
N GLY A 11 -31.20 -2.64 7.52
CA GLY A 11 -30.75 -3.92 6.97
C GLY A 11 -29.23 -4.14 7.00
N LEU A 12 -28.44 -3.23 7.61
CA LEU A 12 -26.98 -3.36 7.81
C LEU A 12 -26.20 -3.79 6.55
N PRO A 13 -26.42 -3.15 5.38
CA PRO A 13 -25.83 -3.60 4.12
C PRO A 13 -24.30 -3.60 4.20
N LEU A 14 -23.69 -4.64 3.64
CA LEU A 14 -22.23 -4.77 3.60
C LEU A 14 -21.63 -3.88 2.49
N ARG A 15 -20.54 -3.18 2.82
CA ARG A 15 -19.66 -2.54 1.85
C ARG A 15 -18.60 -3.56 1.42
N PRO A 16 -18.64 -4.05 0.18
CA PRO A 16 -17.64 -4.98 -0.33
C PRO A 16 -16.29 -4.28 -0.48
N VAL A 17 -15.22 -4.85 0.05
CA VAL A 17 -13.85 -4.34 -0.12
C VAL A 17 -12.93 -5.47 -0.60
N MET A 18 -12.15 -5.17 -1.62
CA MET A 18 -11.13 -6.04 -2.17
C MET A 18 -9.76 -5.50 -1.80
N SER A 19 -8.99 -6.29 -1.05
CA SER A 19 -7.58 -5.94 -0.80
C SER A 19 -6.79 -6.10 -2.08
N SER A 20 -6.42 -4.99 -2.71
CA SER A 20 -5.56 -4.99 -3.89
C SER A 20 -4.06 -4.99 -3.53
N ILE A 21 -3.69 -4.84 -2.26
CA ILE A 21 -2.28 -4.80 -1.86
C ILE A 21 -1.62 -6.14 -2.21
N GLY A 22 -0.51 -6.09 -2.95
CA GLY A 22 0.21 -7.29 -3.39
C GLY A 22 -0.37 -7.97 -4.64
N SER A 23 -1.47 -7.46 -5.21
CA SER A 23 -1.99 -7.95 -6.50
C SER A 23 -1.10 -7.51 -7.67
N TYR A 24 -1.14 -8.28 -8.77
CA TYR A 24 -0.32 -8.04 -9.96
C TYR A 24 -0.52 -6.65 -10.58
N ASN A 25 -1.74 -6.10 -10.52
CA ASN A 25 -2.09 -4.82 -11.10
C ASN A 25 -1.98 -3.63 -10.14
N TYR A 26 -1.64 -3.84 -8.86
CA TYR A 26 -1.58 -2.78 -7.85
C TYR A 26 -0.60 -1.66 -8.20
N ARG A 27 0.62 -2.02 -8.63
CA ARG A 27 1.67 -1.05 -8.96
C ARG A 27 1.29 -0.23 -10.18
N LEU A 28 0.74 -0.89 -11.21
CA LEU A 28 0.22 -0.23 -12.40
C LEU A 28 -0.89 0.77 -12.04
N ALA A 29 -1.89 0.33 -11.27
CA ALA A 29 -2.98 1.18 -10.81
C ALA A 29 -2.47 2.43 -10.08
N LYS A 30 -1.42 2.30 -9.25
CA LYS A 30 -0.81 3.43 -8.53
C LYS A 30 -0.11 4.42 -9.47
N VAL A 31 0.63 3.92 -10.46
CA VAL A 31 1.29 4.76 -11.47
C VAL A 31 0.26 5.52 -12.30
N LEU A 32 -0.76 4.82 -12.82
CA LEU A 32 -1.84 5.43 -13.59
C LEU A 32 -2.60 6.47 -12.77
N ALA A 33 -2.93 6.16 -11.51
CA ALA A 33 -3.61 7.10 -10.63
C ALA A 33 -2.84 8.41 -10.44
N ALA A 34 -1.51 8.32 -10.26
CA ALA A 34 -0.67 9.51 -10.11
C ALA A 34 -0.59 10.34 -11.41
N ARG A 35 -0.44 9.69 -12.56
CA ARG A 35 -0.28 10.36 -13.86
C ARG A 35 -1.59 11.00 -14.37
N LEU A 36 -2.72 10.35 -14.09
CA LEU A 36 -4.03 10.78 -14.58
C LEU A 36 -4.79 11.68 -13.60
N GLN A 37 -4.23 11.94 -12.40
CA GLN A 37 -4.82 12.81 -11.38
C GLN A 37 -5.30 14.18 -11.89
N PRO A 38 -4.60 14.88 -12.82
CA PRO A 38 -5.05 16.17 -13.33
C PRO A 38 -6.42 16.13 -14.02
N LEU A 39 -6.82 14.99 -14.59
CA LEU A 39 -8.11 14.85 -15.30
C LEU A 39 -9.34 14.92 -14.38
N ARG A 40 -9.14 14.78 -13.07
CA ARG A 40 -10.21 14.81 -12.06
C ARG A 40 -10.49 16.21 -11.52
N GLN A 41 -9.74 17.24 -11.90
CA GLN A 41 -9.92 18.58 -11.35
C GLN A 41 -11.27 19.20 -11.75
N SER A 42 -11.98 19.80 -10.79
CA SER A 42 -13.25 20.49 -10.97
C SER A 42 -13.48 21.48 -9.81
N GLN A 43 -14.06 22.64 -10.10
CA GLN A 43 -14.39 23.66 -9.10
C GLN A 43 -15.45 23.22 -8.07
N TYR A 44 -16.16 22.14 -8.38
CA TYR A 44 -17.22 21.60 -7.52
C TYR A 44 -16.69 20.66 -6.43
N ILE A 45 -15.45 20.17 -6.57
CA ILE A 45 -14.88 19.19 -5.64
C ILE A 45 -14.49 19.87 -4.33
N LEU A 46 -14.82 19.20 -3.23
CA LEU A 46 -14.36 19.49 -1.88
C LEU A 46 -13.24 18.53 -1.49
N ARG A 47 -12.28 19.04 -0.71
CA ARG A 47 -11.17 18.22 -0.17
C ARG A 47 -11.52 17.50 1.11
N ASP A 48 -12.32 18.14 1.95
CA ASP A 48 -12.76 17.64 3.26
C ASP A 48 -13.88 18.55 3.80
N SER A 49 -14.34 18.27 5.00
CA SER A 49 -15.37 19.04 5.69
C SER A 49 -14.94 20.43 6.12
N PHE A 50 -13.65 20.66 6.36
CA PHE A 50 -13.13 21.98 6.70
C PHE A 50 -13.20 22.90 5.48
N ASP A 51 -12.81 22.39 4.30
CA ASP A 51 -12.94 23.05 3.01
C ASP A 51 -14.41 23.38 2.69
N PHE A 52 -15.34 22.49 3.06
CA PHE A 52 -16.78 22.73 2.96
C PHE A 52 -17.24 23.89 3.84
N VAL A 53 -16.93 23.87 5.15
CA VAL A 53 -17.30 24.95 6.08
C VAL A 53 -16.69 26.29 5.64
N ASN A 54 -15.43 26.29 5.22
CA ASN A 54 -14.78 27.49 4.69
C ASN A 54 -15.45 28.00 3.41
N SER A 55 -15.91 27.10 2.55
CA SER A 55 -16.67 27.48 1.34
C SER A 55 -18.05 28.04 1.68
N LEU A 56 -18.74 27.51 2.69
CA LEU A 56 -20.02 28.03 3.18
C LEU A 56 -19.89 29.44 3.78
N LYS A 57 -18.82 29.70 4.55
CA LYS A 57 -18.56 31.02 5.15
C LYS A 57 -18.39 32.14 4.10
N LYS A 58 -17.93 31.79 2.90
CA LYS A 58 -17.73 32.72 1.78
C LYS A 58 -19.02 33.05 1.02
N LEU A 59 -20.14 32.37 1.33
CA LEU A 59 -21.40 32.62 0.65
C LEU A 59 -22.05 33.91 1.13
N HIS A 60 -22.64 34.64 0.19
CA HIS A 60 -23.41 35.85 0.49
C HIS A 60 -24.63 35.51 1.37
N ALA A 61 -24.95 36.38 2.34
CA ALA A 61 -26.06 36.19 3.28
C ALA A 61 -27.39 35.85 2.60
N ARG A 62 -27.68 36.42 1.42
CA ARG A 62 -28.87 36.11 0.61
C ARG A 62 -29.10 34.61 0.35
N MET A 63 -28.05 33.79 0.36
CA MET A 63 -28.13 32.35 0.14
C MET A 63 -28.93 31.63 1.25
N THR A 64 -29.10 32.24 2.42
CA THR A 64 -29.91 31.68 3.51
C THR A 64 -31.43 31.77 3.26
N LYS A 65 -31.87 32.46 2.22
CA LYS A 65 -33.28 32.49 1.78
C LYS A 65 -33.66 31.28 0.91
N HIS A 66 -32.68 30.44 0.60
CA HIS A 66 -32.77 29.33 -0.35
C HIS A 66 -32.71 27.99 0.38
N GLN A 67 -33.22 26.93 -0.25
CA GLN A 67 -33.31 25.60 0.36
C GLN A 67 -32.01 24.82 0.15
N MET A 68 -31.61 24.04 1.14
CA MET A 68 -30.49 23.09 1.07
C MET A 68 -31.03 21.70 0.73
N ILE A 69 -30.36 21.03 -0.19
CA ILE A 69 -30.60 19.62 -0.50
C ILE A 69 -29.26 18.90 -0.66
N SER A 70 -29.27 17.59 -0.44
CA SER A 70 -28.13 16.73 -0.68
C SER A 70 -28.51 15.59 -1.62
N PHE A 71 -27.60 15.22 -2.50
CA PHE A 71 -27.71 13.98 -3.26
C PHE A 71 -26.55 13.05 -2.92
N ASP A 72 -26.85 11.76 -2.74
CA ASP A 72 -25.87 10.68 -2.53
C ASP A 72 -25.91 9.72 -3.72
N VAL A 73 -24.74 9.25 -4.17
CA VAL A 73 -24.66 8.27 -5.27
C VAL A 73 -24.74 6.86 -4.71
N THR A 74 -25.73 6.10 -5.18
CA THR A 74 -25.93 4.72 -4.74
C THR A 74 -24.80 3.82 -5.24
N SER A 75 -23.90 3.43 -4.33
CA SER A 75 -22.83 2.46 -4.58
C SER A 75 -21.89 2.87 -5.73
N LEU A 76 -21.45 4.13 -5.72
CA LEU A 76 -20.63 4.77 -6.78
C LEU A 76 -19.55 3.86 -7.38
N PHE A 77 -18.66 3.28 -6.57
CA PHE A 77 -17.54 2.50 -7.09
C PHE A 77 -17.96 1.21 -7.82
N THR A 78 -18.91 0.46 -7.26
CA THR A 78 -19.36 -0.80 -7.87
C THR A 78 -20.30 -0.57 -9.05
N LYS A 79 -20.82 0.64 -9.23
CA LYS A 79 -21.75 1.00 -10.31
C LYS A 79 -21.17 1.98 -11.33
N VAL A 80 -19.94 2.46 -11.15
CA VAL A 80 -19.34 3.38 -12.13
C VAL A 80 -19.21 2.68 -13.48
N PRO A 81 -19.71 3.29 -14.58
CA PRO A 81 -19.60 2.71 -15.93
C PRO A 81 -18.14 2.67 -16.36
N LEU A 82 -17.48 1.53 -16.18
CA LEU A 82 -16.02 1.45 -16.30
C LEU A 82 -15.56 1.70 -17.73
N ALA A 83 -16.13 0.97 -18.69
CA ALA A 83 -15.79 1.09 -20.11
C ALA A 83 -16.00 2.53 -20.62
N TYR A 84 -17.18 3.10 -20.36
CA TYR A 84 -17.48 4.50 -20.68
C TYR A 84 -16.47 5.48 -20.06
N THR A 85 -16.05 5.24 -18.81
CA THR A 85 -15.10 6.12 -18.13
C THR A 85 -13.68 5.98 -18.69
N ILE A 86 -13.27 4.78 -19.10
CA ILE A 86 -11.99 4.56 -19.80
C ILE A 86 -12.00 5.31 -21.13
N ASP A 87 -13.04 5.16 -21.94
CA ASP A 87 -13.15 5.86 -23.21
C ASP A 87 -13.16 7.39 -23.02
N LEU A 88 -13.82 7.88 -21.96
CA LEU A 88 -13.78 9.29 -21.57
C LEU A 88 -12.37 9.78 -21.22
N ILE A 89 -11.55 8.97 -20.54
CA ILE A 89 -10.15 9.31 -20.26
C ILE A 89 -9.38 9.44 -21.56
N LEU A 90 -9.54 8.48 -22.47
CA LEU A 90 -8.88 8.50 -23.78
C LEU A 90 -9.31 9.73 -24.59
N VAL A 91 -10.60 10.05 -24.61
CA VAL A 91 -11.12 11.24 -25.29
C VAL A 91 -10.56 12.54 -24.70
N ARG A 92 -10.42 12.64 -23.37
CA ARG A 92 -9.84 13.84 -22.75
C ARG A 92 -8.35 14.02 -23.04
N LEU A 93 -7.62 12.94 -23.28
CA LEU A 93 -6.18 12.98 -23.55
C LEU A 93 -5.86 13.11 -25.04
N TYR A 94 -6.59 12.42 -25.89
CA TYR A 94 -6.27 12.24 -27.31
C TYR A 94 -7.33 12.82 -28.26
N GLY A 95 -8.51 13.22 -27.78
CA GLY A 95 -9.62 13.69 -28.61
C GLY A 95 -10.58 12.59 -29.08
N ILE A 96 -11.54 12.99 -29.92
CA ILE A 96 -12.60 12.12 -30.46
C ILE A 96 -12.12 11.44 -31.75
N GLY A 97 -12.26 10.11 -31.83
CA GLY A 97 -11.86 9.28 -32.96
C GLY A 97 -10.40 8.80 -32.90
N ASP A 98 -9.98 8.08 -33.94
CA ASP A 98 -8.59 7.62 -34.15
C ASP A 98 -7.70 8.66 -34.84
N LYS A 99 -8.27 9.83 -35.13
CA LYS A 99 -7.55 11.00 -35.64
C LYS A 99 -7.30 11.93 -34.46
N CYS A 100 -6.05 12.31 -34.23
CA CYS A 100 -5.62 13.25 -33.19
C CYS A 100 -6.25 14.65 -33.41
N GLY A 101 -7.52 14.82 -33.06
CA GLY A 101 -8.27 16.05 -33.29
C GLY A 101 -7.65 17.26 -32.60
N ASP A 102 -7.87 18.46 -33.17
CA ASP A 102 -7.22 19.74 -32.82
C ASP A 102 -7.57 20.34 -31.44
N GLY A 103 -8.08 19.54 -30.51
CA GLY A 103 -8.51 19.98 -29.19
C GLY A 103 -7.41 19.94 -28.12
N ILE A 104 -6.97 21.12 -27.69
CA ILE A 104 -6.35 21.44 -26.38
C ILE A 104 -5.10 20.61 -26.02
N ASN A 105 -4.01 20.81 -26.75
CA ASN A 105 -2.62 20.91 -26.25
C ASN A 105 -1.62 20.56 -27.37
N LYS A 106 -1.37 21.50 -28.30
CA LYS A 106 -0.32 21.37 -29.33
C LYS A 106 1.08 21.19 -28.69
N LYS A 107 1.36 21.84 -27.56
CA LYS A 107 2.69 21.90 -26.93
C LYS A 107 3.15 20.65 -26.15
N LYS A 108 2.32 19.61 -26.07
CA LYS A 108 2.72 18.30 -25.49
C LYS A 108 2.83 17.19 -26.55
N ARG A 109 2.69 17.52 -27.84
CA ARG A 109 2.59 16.55 -28.94
C ARG A 109 3.92 16.09 -29.53
N GLU A 110 5.02 16.81 -29.29
CA GLU A 110 6.29 16.55 -29.99
C GLU A 110 6.94 15.19 -29.64
N ASP A 111 6.54 14.54 -28.54
CA ASP A 111 7.00 13.19 -28.19
C ASP A 111 6.01 12.04 -28.59
N TRP A 112 4.80 12.34 -29.11
CA TRP A 112 3.68 11.36 -29.09
C TRP A 112 2.76 11.30 -30.33
N CYS A 113 3.22 11.30 -31.60
CA CYS A 113 2.40 10.66 -32.66
C CYS A 113 3.06 10.43 -34.02
N SER A 114 2.70 9.29 -34.65
CA SER A 114 2.25 9.30 -36.05
C SER A 114 1.08 8.33 -36.39
N THR A 115 0.83 7.22 -35.68
CA THR A 115 -0.37 6.35 -35.90
C THR A 115 -0.87 5.66 -34.62
N CYS A 116 -1.10 6.45 -33.55
CA CYS A 116 -1.91 6.15 -32.34
C CYS A 116 -1.79 4.82 -31.55
N GLN A 117 -0.68 4.07 -31.65
CA GLN A 117 -0.40 2.90 -30.79
C GLN A 117 -0.59 3.18 -29.28
N ASN A 118 -0.14 4.35 -28.81
CA ASN A 118 -0.22 4.76 -27.40
C ASN A 118 -1.64 4.87 -26.83
N ARG A 119 -2.64 5.18 -27.66
CA ARG A 119 -4.05 5.26 -27.22
C ARG A 119 -4.57 3.87 -26.88
N ALA A 120 -4.28 2.90 -27.74
CA ALA A 120 -4.64 1.50 -27.53
C ALA A 120 -3.89 0.91 -26.33
N ASP A 121 -2.60 1.19 -26.20
CA ASP A 121 -1.79 0.73 -25.07
C ASP A 121 -2.32 1.31 -23.75
N LEU A 122 -2.64 2.61 -23.68
CA LEU A 122 -3.23 3.20 -22.48
C LEU A 122 -4.59 2.59 -22.15
N LYS A 123 -5.44 2.34 -23.15
CA LYS A 123 -6.71 1.64 -22.96
C LYS A 123 -6.49 0.28 -22.33
N GLN A 124 -5.57 -0.51 -22.89
CA GLN A 124 -5.22 -1.83 -22.39
C GLN A 124 -4.66 -1.77 -20.96
N LEU A 125 -3.79 -0.80 -20.65
CA LEU A 125 -3.26 -0.60 -19.30
C LEU A 125 -4.37 -0.24 -18.30
N LEU A 126 -5.32 0.60 -18.68
CA LEU A 126 -6.47 0.95 -17.86
C LEU A 126 -7.37 -0.27 -17.63
N GLU A 127 -7.63 -1.06 -18.66
CA GLU A 127 -8.38 -2.32 -18.59
C GLU A 127 -7.67 -3.32 -17.66
N ILE A 128 -6.37 -3.57 -17.82
CA ILE A 128 -5.59 -4.44 -16.93
C ILE A 128 -5.62 -3.96 -15.46
N ALA A 129 -5.61 -2.64 -15.26
CA ALA A 129 -5.60 -2.05 -13.92
C ALA A 129 -6.96 -2.05 -13.22
N THR A 130 -8.06 -2.22 -13.95
CA THR A 130 -9.43 -1.99 -13.43
C THR A 130 -10.43 -3.07 -13.80
N SER A 131 -10.41 -3.54 -15.03
CA SER A 131 -11.26 -4.60 -15.56
C SER A 131 -10.74 -5.95 -15.07
N ASP A 132 -11.61 -6.96 -15.11
CA ASP A 132 -11.24 -8.34 -14.83
C ASP A 132 -10.56 -8.53 -13.47
N THR A 133 -10.98 -7.76 -12.47
CA THR A 133 -10.48 -7.96 -11.11
C THR A 133 -11.03 -9.28 -10.57
N HIS A 134 -10.12 -10.23 -10.36
CA HIS A 134 -10.42 -11.53 -9.79
C HIS A 134 -10.26 -11.50 -8.27
N PHE A 135 -11.17 -12.14 -7.55
CA PHE A 135 -11.09 -12.27 -6.11
C PHE A 135 -11.65 -13.61 -5.64
N SER A 136 -11.15 -14.10 -4.51
CA SER A 136 -11.72 -15.26 -3.83
C SER A 136 -12.64 -14.85 -2.68
N PHE A 137 -13.73 -15.60 -2.52
CA PHE A 137 -14.65 -15.52 -1.39
C PHE A 137 -15.24 -16.91 -1.12
N ASN A 138 -15.20 -17.36 0.13
CA ASN A 138 -15.64 -18.70 0.55
C ASN A 138 -15.10 -19.84 -0.33
N GLY A 139 -13.79 -19.81 -0.63
CA GLY A 139 -13.13 -20.83 -1.46
C GLY A 139 -13.50 -20.82 -2.94
N LYS A 140 -14.39 -19.93 -3.39
CA LYS A 140 -14.77 -19.77 -4.80
C LYS A 140 -14.10 -18.53 -5.39
N TYR A 141 -13.77 -18.60 -6.68
CA TYR A 141 -13.22 -17.49 -7.45
C TYR A 141 -14.33 -16.74 -8.17
N TYR A 142 -14.25 -15.42 -8.14
CA TYR A 142 -15.19 -14.50 -8.77
C TYR A 142 -14.44 -13.47 -9.60
N LYS A 143 -15.13 -12.98 -10.62
CA LYS A 143 -14.67 -11.91 -11.49
C LYS A 143 -15.62 -10.73 -11.37
N GLN A 144 -15.10 -9.53 -11.13
CA GLN A 144 -15.92 -8.32 -11.16
C GLN A 144 -16.19 -7.92 -12.61
N HIS A 145 -17.46 -7.91 -13.02
CA HIS A 145 -17.86 -7.57 -14.39
C HIS A 145 -18.04 -6.07 -14.64
N ASN A 146 -18.53 -5.31 -13.66
CA ASN A 146 -18.79 -3.87 -13.79
C ASN A 146 -18.38 -3.12 -12.52
N GLY A 147 -18.21 -1.81 -12.65
CA GLY A 147 -17.65 -0.96 -11.61
C GLY A 147 -16.15 -1.16 -11.44
N VAL A 148 -15.61 -0.49 -10.42
CA VAL A 148 -14.21 -0.60 -10.03
C VAL A 148 -14.10 -1.18 -8.62
N ALA A 149 -13.07 -2.00 -8.43
CA ALA A 149 -12.75 -2.63 -7.17
C ALA A 149 -12.57 -1.60 -6.04
N MET A 150 -13.45 -1.63 -5.02
CA MET A 150 -13.26 -0.86 -3.79
C MET A 150 -12.01 -1.38 -3.08
N GLY A 151 -10.93 -0.61 -3.15
CA GLY A 151 -9.59 -0.98 -2.63
C GLY A 151 -8.49 -0.75 -3.66
N SER A 152 -8.81 -0.73 -4.95
CA SER A 152 -7.85 -0.36 -6.00
C SER A 152 -7.39 1.10 -5.83
N PRO A 153 -6.08 1.39 -5.96
CA PRO A 153 -5.56 2.76 -5.96
C PRO A 153 -6.18 3.67 -7.04
N LEU A 154 -6.64 3.08 -8.14
CA LEU A 154 -7.18 3.79 -9.29
C LEU A 154 -8.69 4.08 -9.15
N ALA A 155 -9.40 3.38 -8.24
CA ALA A 155 -10.84 3.51 -8.06
C ALA A 155 -11.32 4.94 -7.75
N PRO A 156 -10.71 5.70 -6.81
CA PRO A 156 -11.11 7.08 -6.53
C PRO A 156 -10.94 8.00 -7.73
N LEU A 157 -9.96 7.72 -8.59
CA LEU A 157 -9.72 8.54 -9.77
C LEU A 157 -10.78 8.29 -10.84
N ILE A 158 -11.05 7.02 -11.17
CA ILE A 158 -12.08 6.63 -12.16
C ILE A 158 -13.45 7.20 -11.78
N ALA A 159 -13.89 6.93 -10.55
CA ALA A 159 -15.15 7.47 -10.05
C ALA A 159 -15.19 9.01 -10.08
N GLY A 160 -14.08 9.66 -9.71
CA GLY A 160 -13.96 11.11 -9.78
C GLY A 160 -14.06 11.68 -11.20
N ILE A 161 -13.40 11.06 -12.18
CA ILE A 161 -13.40 11.50 -13.58
C ILE A 161 -14.80 11.39 -14.18
N PHE A 162 -15.51 10.29 -13.89
CA PHE A 162 -16.91 10.11 -14.29
C PHE A 162 -17.80 11.20 -13.70
N MET A 163 -17.70 11.45 -12.40
CA MET A 163 -18.51 12.49 -11.75
C MET A 163 -18.23 13.90 -12.29
N VAL A 164 -16.99 14.20 -12.69
CA VAL A 164 -16.65 15.46 -13.36
C VAL A 164 -17.27 15.55 -14.77
N ASP A 165 -17.43 14.42 -15.47
CA ASP A 165 -18.15 14.40 -16.74
C ASP A 165 -19.63 14.72 -16.57
N LEU A 166 -20.25 14.06 -15.60
CA LEU A 166 -21.64 14.28 -15.21
C LEU A 166 -21.87 15.76 -14.87
N GLU A 167 -21.01 16.34 -14.03
CA GLU A 167 -21.05 17.77 -13.70
C GLU A 167 -20.96 18.64 -14.96
N ARG A 168 -19.99 18.38 -15.85
CA ARG A 168 -19.80 19.19 -17.06
C ARG A 168 -21.03 19.17 -17.97
N LYS A 169 -21.63 18.00 -18.18
CA LYS A 169 -22.79 17.85 -19.08
C LYS A 169 -24.08 18.39 -18.48
N LEU A 170 -24.29 18.24 -17.17
CA LEU A 170 -25.58 18.56 -16.54
C LEU A 170 -25.64 19.92 -15.86
N MET A 171 -24.52 20.55 -15.50
CA MET A 171 -24.55 21.74 -14.66
C MET A 171 -25.33 22.91 -15.28
N LYS A 172 -25.27 23.09 -16.61
CA LYS A 172 -26.07 24.13 -17.30
C LYS A 172 -27.57 23.88 -17.12
N LYS A 173 -28.02 22.63 -17.23
CA LYS A 173 -29.42 22.23 -17.01
C LYS A 173 -29.82 22.40 -15.55
N LEU A 174 -28.96 21.98 -14.61
CA LEU A 174 -29.18 22.13 -13.16
C LEU A 174 -29.33 23.60 -12.74
N ARG A 175 -28.45 24.48 -13.24
CA ARG A 175 -28.53 25.93 -12.99
C ARG A 175 -29.83 26.54 -13.51
N LYS A 176 -30.25 26.17 -14.74
CA LYS A 176 -31.54 26.59 -15.30
C LYS A 176 -32.74 26.14 -14.46
N LYS A 177 -32.64 24.99 -13.79
CA LYS A 177 -33.67 24.47 -12.88
C LYS A 177 -33.56 24.97 -11.44
N GLY A 178 -32.69 25.95 -11.17
CA GLY A 178 -32.66 26.67 -9.91
C GLY A 178 -31.55 26.28 -8.95
N VAL A 179 -30.55 25.50 -9.38
CA VAL A 179 -29.31 25.28 -8.60
C VAL A 179 -28.48 26.56 -8.60
N LEU A 180 -28.16 27.05 -7.40
CA LEU A 180 -27.41 28.29 -7.18
C LEU A 180 -25.97 28.01 -6.74
N TRP A 181 -25.79 26.98 -5.92
CA TRP A 181 -24.48 26.55 -5.44
C TRP A 181 -24.43 25.03 -5.37
N TYR A 182 -23.29 24.45 -5.75
CA TYR A 182 -23.10 23.02 -5.84
C TYR A 182 -21.68 22.67 -5.42
N LYS A 183 -21.56 21.73 -4.48
CA LYS A 183 -20.29 21.15 -4.06
C LYS A 183 -20.42 19.65 -3.86
N ARG A 184 -19.33 18.91 -4.08
CA ARG A 184 -19.29 17.45 -3.98
C ARG A 184 -18.03 16.98 -3.28
N PHE A 185 -18.19 16.05 -2.35
CA PHE A 185 -17.12 15.26 -1.77
C PHE A 185 -17.32 13.80 -2.17
N VAL A 186 -16.52 13.32 -3.13
CA VAL A 186 -16.63 11.95 -3.68
C VAL A 186 -18.04 11.64 -4.21
N ASP A 187 -18.87 10.91 -3.48
CA ASP A 187 -20.26 10.52 -3.76
C ASP A 187 -21.28 11.51 -3.18
N ASP A 188 -20.97 12.14 -2.03
CA ASP A 188 -21.85 13.07 -1.35
C ASP A 188 -21.86 14.45 -2.02
N THR A 189 -23.03 14.96 -2.37
CA THR A 189 -23.22 16.31 -2.93
C THR A 189 -24.05 17.19 -2.01
N PHE A 190 -23.70 18.46 -1.92
CA PHE A 190 -24.45 19.50 -1.23
C PHE A 190 -24.82 20.60 -2.20
N VAL A 191 -26.10 20.96 -2.21
CA VAL A 191 -26.65 21.88 -3.20
C VAL A 191 -27.56 22.91 -2.52
N ILE A 192 -27.37 24.19 -2.86
CA ILE A 192 -28.32 25.25 -2.50
C ILE A 192 -29.14 25.57 -3.75
N THR A 193 -30.46 25.52 -3.61
CA THR A 193 -31.40 25.75 -4.72
C THR A 193 -32.42 26.81 -4.36
N ARG A 194 -32.99 27.47 -5.37
CA ARG A 194 -34.08 28.44 -5.15
C ARG A 194 -35.22 27.78 -4.35
N LYS A 195 -35.89 28.53 -3.48
CA LYS A 195 -36.96 28.00 -2.59
C LYS A 195 -38.09 27.27 -3.33
N LYS A 196 -38.39 27.67 -4.58
CA LYS A 196 -39.41 27.05 -5.43
C LYS A 196 -38.85 26.02 -6.43
N ALA A 197 -37.56 25.66 -6.32
CA ALA A 197 -36.96 24.69 -7.22
C ALA A 197 -37.49 23.28 -6.90
N ASP A 198 -37.86 22.57 -7.95
CA ASP A 198 -38.37 21.20 -7.86
C ASP A 198 -37.20 20.22 -7.72
N SER A 199 -37.02 19.72 -6.49
CA SER A 199 -35.95 18.79 -6.13
C SER A 199 -36.04 17.46 -6.87
N ASP A 200 -37.26 17.00 -7.16
CA ASP A 200 -37.51 15.72 -7.80
C ASP A 200 -37.19 15.80 -9.30
N LYS A 201 -37.46 16.94 -9.94
CA LYS A 201 -36.95 17.22 -11.30
C LYS A 201 -35.42 17.30 -11.35
N LEU A 202 -34.77 17.87 -10.34
CA LEU A 202 -33.30 17.88 -10.27
C LEU A 202 -32.74 16.47 -10.14
N LEU A 203 -33.35 15.64 -9.29
CA LEU A 203 -33.00 14.23 -9.14
C LEU A 203 -33.15 13.47 -10.47
N LYS A 204 -34.27 13.66 -11.17
CA LYS A 204 -34.50 13.06 -12.51
C LYS A 204 -33.43 13.46 -13.52
N ILE A 205 -32.97 14.72 -13.51
CA ILE A 205 -31.90 15.20 -14.41
C ILE A 205 -30.57 14.51 -14.08
N LEU A 206 -30.25 14.31 -12.80
CA LEU A 206 -29.03 13.60 -12.39
C LEU A 206 -29.08 12.12 -12.82
N ASN A 207 -30.22 11.45 -12.58
CA ASN A 207 -30.43 10.04 -12.92
C ASN A 207 -30.59 9.79 -14.42
N SER A 208 -30.82 10.82 -15.24
CA SER A 208 -30.87 10.68 -16.70
C SER A 208 -29.48 10.62 -17.36
N HIS A 209 -28.38 10.76 -16.60
CA HIS A 209 -27.04 10.80 -17.19
C HIS A 209 -26.56 9.43 -17.68
N HIS A 210 -26.74 8.39 -16.86
CA HIS A 210 -26.32 7.03 -17.16
C HIS A 210 -27.16 6.00 -16.38
N PRO A 211 -27.63 4.90 -16.99
CA PRO A 211 -28.51 3.92 -16.33
C PRO A 211 -27.90 3.32 -15.04
N ASP A 212 -26.61 2.98 -15.06
CA ASP A 212 -25.94 2.35 -13.90
C ASP A 212 -25.82 3.26 -12.67
N ILE A 213 -25.85 4.59 -12.84
CA ILE A 213 -25.63 5.54 -11.74
C ILE A 213 -26.94 6.18 -11.32
N GLN A 214 -27.28 5.96 -10.05
CA GLN A 214 -28.50 6.47 -9.43
C GLN A 214 -28.16 7.31 -8.21
N PHE A 215 -28.77 8.47 -8.12
CA PHE A 215 -28.73 9.38 -6.99
C PHE A 215 -29.96 9.16 -6.12
N THR A 216 -29.78 9.42 -4.82
CA THR A 216 -30.86 9.60 -3.85
C THR A 216 -30.92 11.07 -3.44
N LEU A 217 -32.03 11.51 -2.86
CA LEU A 217 -32.27 12.90 -2.46
C LEU A 217 -32.56 12.95 -0.96
N ALA A 218 -31.85 13.84 -0.25
CA ALA A 218 -32.18 14.26 1.10
C ALA A 218 -32.51 15.75 1.11
N LYS A 219 -33.65 16.12 1.70
CA LYS A 219 -34.11 17.50 1.83
C LYS A 219 -33.73 18.02 3.23
N GLU A 220 -33.58 19.33 3.36
CA GLU A 220 -33.44 19.94 4.69
C GLU A 220 -34.70 19.71 5.54
N GLU A 221 -34.51 19.39 6.80
CA GLU A 221 -35.57 19.25 7.80
C GLU A 221 -35.33 20.29 8.89
N ASN A 222 -36.37 21.01 9.32
CA ASN A 222 -36.24 22.10 10.30
C ASN A 222 -35.16 23.14 9.94
N GLN A 223 -34.98 23.41 8.63
CA GLN A 223 -33.93 24.29 8.09
C GLN A 223 -32.50 23.81 8.39
N GLN A 224 -32.34 22.52 8.65
CA GLN A 224 -31.07 21.87 8.92
C GLN A 224 -30.81 20.77 7.90
N LEU A 225 -29.55 20.59 7.52
CA LEU A 225 -29.12 19.50 6.67
C LEU A 225 -27.74 19.01 7.10
N ALA A 226 -27.63 17.72 7.34
CA ALA A 226 -26.36 17.07 7.62
C ALA A 226 -25.60 16.85 6.30
N PHE A 227 -24.31 17.18 6.30
CA PHE A 227 -23.42 16.92 5.18
C PHE A 227 -22.02 16.58 5.69
N LEU A 228 -21.48 15.44 5.25
CA LEU A 228 -20.27 14.84 5.81
C LEU A 228 -20.39 14.67 7.33
N ASP A 229 -19.67 15.49 8.08
CA ASP A 229 -19.63 15.48 9.53
C ASP A 229 -20.03 16.85 10.13
N VAL A 230 -20.76 17.64 9.35
CA VAL A 230 -21.24 18.98 9.67
C VAL A 230 -22.77 19.02 9.61
N LEU A 231 -23.39 19.60 10.64
CA LEU A 231 -24.82 19.93 10.62
C LEU A 231 -24.93 21.40 10.25
N VAL A 232 -25.46 21.67 9.06
CA VAL A 232 -25.66 23.03 8.55
C VAL A 232 -27.06 23.47 8.94
N SER A 233 -27.16 24.57 9.68
CA SER A 233 -28.42 25.21 10.07
C SER A 233 -28.53 26.56 9.38
N ARG A 234 -29.64 26.78 8.68
CA ARG A 234 -29.91 28.05 8.02
C ARG A 234 -30.44 29.06 9.04
N ARG A 235 -29.77 30.20 9.18
CA ARG A 235 -30.24 31.35 10.00
C ARG A 235 -30.44 32.57 9.11
N ALA A 236 -31.08 33.61 9.61
CA ALA A 236 -31.48 34.77 8.82
C ALA A 236 -30.31 35.42 8.04
N LYS A 237 -29.13 35.54 8.65
CA LYS A 237 -27.97 36.26 8.09
C LYS A 237 -26.80 35.37 7.66
N SER A 238 -26.76 34.11 8.09
CA SER A 238 -25.64 33.19 7.80
C SER A 238 -26.03 31.71 7.95
N PHE A 239 -25.17 30.83 7.45
CA PHE A 239 -25.20 29.41 7.77
C PHE A 239 -24.44 29.16 9.06
N VAL A 240 -25.12 28.57 10.04
CA VAL A 240 -24.55 28.14 11.32
C VAL A 240 -24.16 26.68 11.18
N THR A 241 -22.95 26.32 11.62
CA THR A 241 -22.42 24.98 11.50
C THR A 241 -22.08 24.41 12.86
N THR A 242 -22.38 23.13 13.06
CA THR A 242 -22.03 22.34 14.26
C THR A 242 -21.54 20.96 13.85
N VAL A 243 -20.93 20.21 14.79
CA VAL A 243 -20.44 18.85 14.52
C VAL A 243 -21.64 17.90 14.43
N TYR A 244 -21.84 17.28 13.26
CA TYR A 244 -22.89 16.28 13.08
C TYR A 244 -22.43 14.90 13.57
N ARG A 245 -23.35 14.19 14.22
CA ARG A 245 -23.19 12.81 14.68
C ARG A 245 -24.40 12.03 14.18
N LYS A 246 -24.16 10.86 13.60
CA LYS A 246 -25.25 9.98 13.16
C LYS A 246 -26.05 9.49 14.37
N PRO A 247 -27.35 9.18 14.23
CA PRO A 247 -28.17 8.66 15.32
C PRO A 247 -27.58 7.40 16.00
N THR A 248 -26.86 6.58 15.23
CA THR A 248 -26.19 5.37 15.73
C THR A 248 -24.88 5.62 16.50
N TYR A 249 -24.47 6.88 16.70
CA TYR A 249 -23.26 7.23 17.43
C TYR A 249 -23.49 7.10 18.94
N THR A 250 -22.89 6.08 19.54
CA THR A 250 -23.04 5.79 20.98
C THR A 250 -22.12 6.61 21.88
N GLY A 251 -21.11 7.27 21.31
CA GLY A 251 -20.02 7.89 22.08
C GLY A 251 -19.02 6.88 22.66
N LEU A 252 -19.02 5.63 22.19
CA LEU A 252 -18.03 4.65 22.63
C LEU A 252 -16.65 4.98 22.07
N LEU A 253 -15.69 5.17 22.98
CA LEU A 253 -14.27 5.32 22.68
C LEU A 253 -13.52 4.12 23.25
N THR A 254 -12.26 3.95 22.84
CA THR A 254 -11.33 3.05 23.54
C THR A 254 -11.28 3.44 25.01
N LYS A 255 -11.65 2.54 25.92
CA LYS A 255 -11.66 2.83 27.36
C LYS A 255 -10.26 3.23 27.82
N TRP A 256 -10.17 4.20 28.73
CA TRP A 256 -8.89 4.72 29.23
C TRP A 256 -7.97 3.62 29.80
N THR A 257 -8.57 2.64 30.48
CA THR A 257 -7.91 1.50 31.11
C THR A 257 -7.48 0.40 30.12
N SER A 258 -7.86 0.50 28.85
CA SER A 258 -7.53 -0.53 27.85
C SER A 258 -6.01 -0.64 27.64
N PHE A 259 -5.53 -1.89 27.53
CA PHE A 259 -4.15 -2.24 27.22
C PHE A 259 -3.84 -2.04 25.73
N VAL A 260 -3.90 -0.78 25.29
CA VAL A 260 -3.52 -0.37 23.94
C VAL A 260 -2.57 0.82 24.01
N PRO A 261 -1.71 1.01 22.99
CA PRO A 261 -0.81 2.15 22.93
C PRO A 261 -1.55 3.48 23.15
N ARG A 262 -0.97 4.34 24.00
CA ARG A 262 -1.59 5.61 24.44
C ARG A 262 -2.04 6.50 23.28
N GLN A 263 -1.33 6.46 22.15
CA GLN A 263 -1.69 7.19 20.94
C GLN A 263 -3.12 6.90 20.43
N TYR A 264 -3.59 5.65 20.52
CA TYR A 264 -4.94 5.27 20.11
C TYR A 264 -6.03 5.79 21.06
N LYS A 265 -5.66 6.10 22.31
CA LYS A 265 -6.56 6.75 23.29
C LYS A 265 -6.56 8.27 23.12
N VAL A 266 -5.41 8.86 22.82
CA VAL A 266 -5.24 10.32 22.67
C VAL A 266 -5.75 10.85 21.33
N SER A 267 -5.54 10.12 20.24
CA SER A 267 -5.87 10.57 18.90
C SER A 267 -7.37 10.85 18.72
N PRO A 268 -8.31 9.97 19.12
CA PRO A 268 -9.74 10.23 18.97
C PRO A 268 -10.19 11.51 19.69
N VAL A 269 -9.72 11.70 20.93
CA VAL A 269 -10.01 12.90 21.73
C VAL A 269 -9.47 14.16 21.04
N SER A 270 -8.22 14.10 20.57
CA SER A 270 -7.60 15.21 19.84
C SER A 270 -8.35 15.56 18.55
N THR A 271 -8.79 14.55 17.81
CA THR A 271 -9.56 14.70 16.58
C THR A 271 -10.94 15.29 16.84
N MET A 272 -11.65 14.86 17.88
CA MET A 272 -12.95 15.44 18.25
C MET A 272 -12.81 16.92 18.60
N ILE A 273 -11.82 17.28 19.43
CA ILE A 273 -11.57 18.68 19.82
C ILE A 273 -11.22 19.52 18.59
N TYR A 274 -10.30 19.04 17.75
CA TYR A 274 -9.90 19.76 16.55
C TYR A 274 -11.07 19.99 15.58
N ARG A 275 -11.93 18.98 15.39
CA ARG A 275 -13.16 19.10 14.61
C ARG A 275 -14.15 20.08 15.24
N GLY A 276 -14.35 20.02 16.55
CA GLY A 276 -15.20 20.97 17.27
C GLY A 276 -14.78 22.42 17.07
N ILE A 277 -13.47 22.70 17.13
CA ILE A 277 -12.91 24.04 16.90
C ILE A 277 -13.15 24.53 15.46
N GLN A 278 -12.92 23.68 14.45
CA GLN A 278 -12.98 24.13 13.05
C GLN A 278 -14.36 24.11 12.42
N LEU A 279 -15.23 23.18 12.83
CA LEU A 279 -16.53 22.97 12.21
C LEU A 279 -17.63 23.82 12.85
N THR A 280 -17.44 24.30 14.08
CA THR A 280 -18.42 25.17 14.73
C THR A 280 -18.32 26.61 14.22
N SER A 281 -19.46 27.28 14.05
CA SER A 281 -19.49 28.64 13.50
C SER A 281 -19.40 29.75 14.55
N SER A 282 -19.55 29.45 15.84
CA SER A 282 -19.49 30.43 16.92
C SER A 282 -18.79 29.88 18.16
N TYR A 283 -18.26 30.78 18.99
CA TYR A 283 -17.62 30.42 20.25
C TYR A 283 -18.58 29.70 21.21
N ALA A 284 -19.83 30.14 21.30
CA ALA A 284 -20.84 29.50 22.16
C ALA A 284 -21.09 28.03 21.74
N LEU A 285 -21.24 27.77 20.44
CA LEU A 285 -21.41 26.40 19.92
C LEU A 285 -20.15 25.56 20.08
N MET A 286 -18.97 26.17 19.91
CA MET A 286 -17.70 25.51 20.19
C MET A 286 -17.60 25.09 21.66
N HIS A 287 -18.04 25.93 22.59
CA HIS A 287 -18.02 25.64 24.02
C HIS A 287 -18.95 24.46 24.36
N GLN A 288 -20.20 24.50 23.86
CA GLN A 288 -21.15 23.38 23.99
C GLN A 288 -20.57 22.07 23.45
N GLU A 289 -19.85 22.14 22.32
CA GLU A 289 -19.16 20.98 21.75
C GLU A 289 -18.00 20.48 22.64
N MET A 290 -17.27 21.38 23.31
CA MET A 290 -16.25 20.97 24.30
C MET A 290 -16.88 20.31 25.53
N ASP A 291 -18.00 20.83 26.04
CA ASP A 291 -18.74 20.21 27.15
C ASP A 291 -19.26 18.82 26.79
N TYR A 292 -19.78 18.68 25.57
CA TYR A 292 -20.13 17.38 25.03
C TYR A 292 -18.91 16.44 25.02
N ILE A 293 -17.76 16.88 24.50
CA ILE A 293 -16.54 16.06 24.44
C ILE A 293 -16.08 15.64 25.85
N ARG A 294 -16.13 16.55 26.83
CA ARG A 294 -15.84 16.25 28.24
C ARG A 294 -16.71 15.12 28.75
N SER A 295 -18.03 15.24 28.59
CA SER A 295 -19.00 14.23 29.03
C SER A 295 -18.73 12.86 28.39
N VAL A 296 -18.45 12.81 27.09
CA VAL A 296 -18.15 11.56 26.38
C VAL A 296 -16.85 10.94 26.87
N CYS A 297 -15.80 11.74 27.04
CA CYS A 297 -14.50 11.23 27.51
C CYS A 297 -14.61 10.70 28.95
N GLN A 298 -15.31 11.41 29.84
CA GLN A 298 -15.55 10.97 31.22
C GLN A 298 -16.33 9.64 31.27
N ARG A 299 -17.39 9.49 30.47
CA ARG A 299 -18.13 8.20 30.35
C ARG A 299 -17.26 7.04 29.83
N ASN A 300 -16.14 7.34 29.18
CA ASN A 300 -15.15 6.35 28.73
C ASN A 300 -13.95 6.19 29.68
N GLY A 301 -14.02 6.79 30.88
CA GLY A 301 -13.03 6.66 31.94
C GLY A 301 -11.79 7.54 31.78
N TYR A 302 -11.81 8.52 30.87
CA TYR A 302 -10.67 9.42 30.68
C TYR A 302 -10.56 10.42 31.85
N PRO A 303 -9.36 10.62 32.42
CA PRO A 303 -9.15 11.57 33.52
C PRO A 303 -9.45 13.01 33.09
N ILE A 304 -10.14 13.78 33.95
CA ILE A 304 -10.50 15.18 33.65
C ILE A 304 -9.27 16.05 33.36
N ASN A 305 -8.20 15.89 34.15
CA ASN A 305 -6.94 16.59 33.96
C ASN A 305 -6.30 16.30 32.60
N PHE A 306 -6.51 15.09 32.06
CA PHE A 306 -6.06 14.76 30.71
C PHE A 306 -6.91 15.48 29.66
N ILE A 307 -8.23 15.47 29.82
CA ILE A 307 -9.18 16.10 28.88
C ILE A 307 -8.91 17.60 28.78
N GLU A 308 -8.86 18.33 29.90
CA GLU A 308 -8.60 19.78 29.90
C GLU A 308 -7.24 20.13 29.32
N ASN A 309 -6.20 19.35 29.66
CA ASN A 309 -4.88 19.54 29.06
C ASN A 309 -4.90 19.28 27.56
N GLN A 310 -5.70 18.32 27.08
CA GLN A 310 -5.80 18.03 25.66
C GLN A 310 -6.57 19.12 24.92
N ILE A 311 -7.63 19.67 25.50
CA ILE A 311 -8.36 20.83 24.97
C ILE A 311 -7.41 22.02 24.82
N ARG A 312 -6.74 22.40 25.91
CA ARG A 312 -5.77 23.50 25.93
C ARG A 312 -4.65 23.30 24.90
N LYS A 313 -4.04 22.11 24.86
CA LYS A 313 -2.96 21.81 23.90
C LYS A 313 -3.42 21.92 22.46
N THR A 314 -4.61 21.44 22.13
CA THR A 314 -5.15 21.50 20.76
C THR A 314 -5.51 22.94 20.37
N LEU A 315 -6.14 23.71 21.28
CA LEU A 315 -6.46 25.12 21.06
C LEU A 315 -5.21 25.97 20.81
N VAL A 316 -4.19 25.84 21.66
CA VAL A 316 -2.93 26.59 21.49
C VAL A 316 -2.29 26.29 20.14
N ARG A 317 -2.20 25.01 19.75
CA ARG A 317 -1.67 24.62 18.43
C ARG A 317 -2.49 25.20 17.28
N TYR A 318 -3.80 25.23 17.43
CA TYR A 318 -4.69 25.82 16.41
C TYR A 318 -4.45 27.33 16.28
N MET A 319 -4.38 28.06 17.40
CA MET A 319 -4.13 29.50 17.41
C MET A 319 -2.75 29.86 16.82
N GLN A 320 -1.71 29.09 17.17
CA GLN A 320 -0.37 29.25 16.61
C GLN A 320 -0.39 29.09 15.09
N LYS A 321 -1.03 28.04 14.58
CA LYS A 321 -1.16 27.80 13.14
C LYS A 321 -1.92 28.92 12.42
N GLN A 322 -2.97 29.48 13.03
CA GLN A 322 -3.71 30.61 12.45
C GLN A 322 -2.87 31.89 12.41
N ALA A 323 -2.07 32.15 13.45
CA ALA A 323 -1.16 33.29 13.49
C ALA A 323 -0.06 33.18 12.42
N GLU A 324 0.50 31.98 12.22
CA GLU A 324 1.47 31.69 11.15
C GLU A 324 0.88 31.98 9.75
N CYS A 325 -0.30 31.43 9.44
CA CYS A 325 -0.97 31.68 8.16
C CYS A 325 -1.31 33.17 7.93
N SER A 326 -1.62 33.92 8.99
CA SER A 326 -1.93 35.36 8.89
C SER A 326 -0.68 36.21 8.62
N ARG A 327 0.49 35.81 9.16
CA ARG A 327 1.78 36.46 8.89
C ARG A 327 2.23 36.21 7.46
N GLU A 328 2.04 35.00 6.95
CA GLU A 328 2.31 34.64 5.55
C GLU A 328 1.43 35.41 4.56
N ALA A 329 0.16 35.67 4.90
CA ALA A 329 -0.77 36.43 4.06
C ALA A 329 -0.49 37.95 4.02
N ASN A 330 0.01 38.52 5.12
CA ASN A 330 0.31 39.96 5.21
C ASN A 330 1.73 40.33 4.73
N GLY A 331 2.59 39.34 4.43
CA GLY A 331 3.97 39.54 3.96
C GLY A 331 4.12 39.75 2.44
N GLN A 332 3.03 39.90 1.68
CA GLN A 332 3.06 40.14 0.23
C GLN A 332 2.60 41.56 -0.13
N ALA A 333 3.24 42.58 0.45
CA ALA A 333 3.22 43.95 -0.07
C ALA A 333 4.39 44.75 0.53
N THR A 334 5.63 44.37 0.21
CA THR A 334 6.82 45.23 -0.01
C THR A 334 8.09 44.38 0.10
N GLY A 335 8.90 44.40 -0.97
CA GLY A 335 10.36 44.25 -0.90
C GLY A 335 10.98 42.91 -0.47
N GLN A 336 11.54 42.20 -1.45
CA GLN A 336 12.61 41.20 -1.34
C GLN A 336 12.27 39.87 -0.66
N THR A 337 11.66 38.98 -1.45
CA THR A 337 11.58 37.55 -1.17
C THR A 337 12.76 36.81 -1.82
N THR A 338 13.69 36.28 -1.02
CA THR A 338 14.51 35.14 -1.46
C THR A 338 13.67 33.88 -1.37
N VAL A 339 13.05 33.56 -2.51
CA VAL A 339 12.37 32.28 -2.75
C VAL A 339 13.44 31.20 -2.86
N GLN A 340 13.58 30.34 -1.85
CA GLN A 340 14.16 29.01 -2.07
C GLN A 340 13.04 28.04 -2.45
N GLU A 341 12.86 27.91 -3.77
CA GLU A 341 12.08 26.85 -4.41
C GLU A 341 12.63 25.47 -4.03
N VAL A 342 11.77 24.62 -3.51
CA VAL A 342 11.99 23.16 -3.51
C VAL A 342 11.82 22.67 -4.94
N LYS A 343 12.91 22.67 -5.71
CA LYS A 343 13.01 21.94 -6.98
C LYS A 343 13.53 20.54 -6.71
N HIS A 344 12.63 19.56 -6.80
CA HIS A 344 13.01 18.23 -7.24
C HIS A 344 13.43 18.34 -8.70
N ASN A 345 14.73 18.14 -8.99
CA ASN A 345 15.16 17.77 -10.33
C ASN A 345 16.14 16.60 -10.24
N THR A 346 15.76 15.54 -10.94
CA THR A 346 16.60 14.41 -11.31
C THR A 346 17.46 14.82 -12.51
N MET A 347 18.66 14.26 -12.59
CA MET A 347 19.57 14.12 -13.75
C MET A 347 20.89 14.92 -13.71
N THR A 348 21.95 14.15 -13.39
CA THR A 348 23.23 13.95 -14.11
C THR A 348 23.99 15.12 -14.72
N LYS A 349 25.31 15.09 -14.45
CA LYS A 349 26.46 15.78 -15.08
C LYS A 349 26.52 17.28 -14.80
N GLU A 350 27.61 17.90 -14.35
CA GLU A 350 29.02 17.57 -14.15
C GLU A 350 29.50 18.51 -13.02
N VAL A 351 30.15 17.99 -11.97
CA VAL A 351 30.79 18.85 -10.96
C VAL A 351 32.29 18.74 -11.13
N LYS A 352 32.88 19.81 -11.68
CA LYS A 352 34.32 20.05 -11.68
C LYS A 352 34.80 20.30 -10.24
N ASP A 353 35.59 19.34 -9.76
CA ASP A 353 36.83 19.48 -8.99
C ASP A 353 36.99 20.71 -8.07
N LYS A 354 36.39 20.70 -6.87
CA LYS A 354 36.78 21.54 -5.71
C LYS A 354 36.61 20.87 -4.33
N ASP A 355 36.48 19.53 -4.25
CA ASP A 355 36.07 18.84 -3.00
C ASP A 355 37.04 17.72 -2.57
N ARG A 356 38.33 17.83 -2.92
CA ARG A 356 39.33 16.78 -2.64
C ARG A 356 40.03 16.85 -1.29
N ASP A 357 39.96 17.96 -0.54
CA ASP A 357 40.75 18.13 0.70
C ASP A 357 39.93 18.27 2.00
N ILE A 358 38.62 17.95 2.02
CA ILE A 358 37.83 17.96 3.27
C ILE A 358 37.83 16.56 3.91
N GLU A 359 38.45 16.44 5.09
CA GLU A 359 38.45 15.22 5.89
C GLU A 359 37.01 14.88 6.34
N ARG A 360 36.48 13.74 5.89
CA ARG A 360 35.11 13.30 6.22
C ARG A 360 35.14 12.27 7.34
N ILE A 361 34.53 12.61 8.48
CA ILE A 361 34.45 11.72 9.64
C ILE A 361 33.04 11.13 9.71
N PHE A 362 32.93 9.80 9.62
CA PHE A 362 31.65 9.10 9.67
C PHE A 362 31.31 8.67 11.11
N MET A 363 30.09 8.98 11.55
CA MET A 363 29.61 8.61 12.87
C MET A 363 28.31 7.79 12.74
N GLU A 364 28.29 6.57 13.24
CA GLU A 364 27.07 5.78 13.30
C GLU A 364 26.29 6.09 14.59
N VAL A 365 25.00 6.38 14.48
CA VAL A 365 24.15 6.72 15.63
C VAL A 365 22.82 5.97 15.54
N PRO A 366 22.33 5.33 16.62
CA PRO A 366 21.01 4.70 16.62
C PRO A 366 19.89 5.76 16.53
N PHE A 367 18.91 5.53 15.67
CA PHE A 367 17.77 6.43 15.48
C PHE A 367 16.66 6.14 16.49
N THR A 368 16.63 6.91 17.57
CA THR A 368 15.62 6.87 18.64
C THR A 368 14.66 8.07 18.58
N GLY A 369 14.70 8.86 17.49
CA GLY A 369 13.74 9.92 17.21
C GLY A 369 14.30 11.33 17.41
N LYS A 370 13.76 12.09 18.38
CA LYS A 370 14.17 13.50 18.61
C LYS A 370 15.53 13.60 19.28
N SER A 371 15.83 12.71 20.22
CA SER A 371 17.10 12.70 20.96
C SER A 371 18.30 12.47 20.05
N THR A 372 18.23 11.52 19.11
CA THR A 372 19.28 11.32 18.08
C THR A 372 19.52 12.56 17.24
N ARG A 373 18.47 13.27 16.84
CA ARG A 373 18.60 14.48 16.01
C ARG A 373 19.28 15.61 16.77
N LYS A 374 18.91 15.81 18.04
CA LYS A 374 19.54 16.80 18.92
C LYS A 374 21.02 16.44 19.15
N PHE A 375 21.31 15.20 19.50
CA PHE A 375 22.69 14.71 19.66
C PHE A 375 23.56 14.92 18.41
N ILE A 376 23.05 14.60 17.21
CA ILE A 376 23.78 14.83 15.96
C ILE A 376 24.02 16.33 15.72
N GLN A 377 23.06 17.19 16.05
CA GLN A 377 23.22 18.64 15.93
C GLN A 377 24.29 19.16 16.90
N ASP A 378 24.25 18.71 18.16
CA ASP A 378 25.20 19.11 19.20
C ASP A 378 26.62 18.67 18.81
N VAL A 379 26.80 17.41 18.38
CA VAL A 379 28.10 16.88 17.93
C VAL A 379 28.62 17.62 16.69
N LYS A 380 27.76 17.97 15.74
CA LYS A 380 28.14 18.80 14.57
C LYS A 380 28.45 20.25 14.93
N GLY A 381 27.89 20.77 16.02
CA GLY A 381 28.26 22.06 16.60
C GLY A 381 29.69 22.00 17.12
N ILE A 382 29.91 21.12 18.10
CA ILE A 382 31.22 20.92 18.76
C ILE A 382 32.33 20.63 17.74
N ALA A 383 32.06 19.81 16.72
CA ALA A 383 33.05 19.47 15.72
C ALA A 383 33.43 20.64 14.79
N ARG A 384 32.48 21.54 14.50
CA ARG A 384 32.79 22.77 13.76
C ARG A 384 33.69 23.69 14.57
N ASP A 385 33.52 23.72 15.89
CA ASP A 385 34.32 24.55 16.79
C ASP A 385 35.74 23.98 16.96
N LEU A 386 35.89 22.65 17.02
CA LEU A 386 37.18 21.98 17.26
C LEU A 386 38.00 21.74 15.99
N LYS A 387 37.37 21.42 14.85
CA LYS A 387 38.07 21.11 13.59
C LYS A 387 37.22 21.56 12.38
N PRO A 388 37.24 22.85 12.01
CA PRO A 388 36.42 23.40 10.93
C PRO A 388 36.67 22.77 9.56
N THR A 389 37.86 22.19 9.37
CA THR A 389 38.30 21.51 8.14
C THR A 389 37.77 20.09 8.00
N ALA A 390 37.17 19.52 9.07
CA ALA A 390 36.59 18.18 9.05
C ALA A 390 35.06 18.22 9.03
N LYS A 391 34.44 17.37 8.20
CA LYS A 391 32.98 17.27 8.07
C LYS A 391 32.47 15.99 8.72
N ILE A 392 31.70 16.13 9.79
CA ILE A 392 31.01 14.98 10.42
C ILE A 392 29.76 14.59 9.62
N ILE A 393 29.73 13.33 9.19
CA ILE A 393 28.61 12.69 8.53
C ILE A 393 28.00 11.65 9.50
N ALA A 394 26.86 11.99 10.09
CA ALA A 394 26.14 11.09 10.97
C ALA A 394 25.22 10.16 10.15
N VAL A 395 25.43 8.86 10.26
CA VAL A 395 24.63 7.80 9.64
C VAL A 395 23.69 7.23 10.72
N SER A 396 22.40 7.53 10.59
CA SER A 396 21.38 7.03 11.51
C SER A 396 20.95 5.62 11.14
N LYS A 397 21.14 4.65 12.04
CA LYS A 397 20.65 3.28 11.86
C LYS A 397 19.46 3.00 12.78
N PRO A 398 18.44 2.24 12.34
CA PRO A 398 17.38 1.82 13.26
C PRO A 398 18.00 0.99 14.39
N PRO A 399 17.55 1.15 15.65
CA PRO A 399 17.99 0.29 16.74
C PRO A 399 17.73 -1.17 16.36
N LYS A 400 18.67 -2.06 16.70
CA LYS A 400 18.50 -3.50 16.51
C LYS A 400 17.18 -3.90 17.17
N ALA A 401 16.28 -4.54 16.43
CA ALA A 401 15.01 -5.02 16.99
C ALA A 401 15.31 -5.94 18.20
N VAL A 402 14.45 -5.95 19.23
CA VAL A 402 14.64 -6.73 20.48
C VAL A 402 15.07 -8.19 20.22
N ARG A 403 14.57 -8.82 19.14
CA ARG A 403 15.00 -10.16 18.67
C ARG A 403 16.50 -10.34 18.39
N HIS A 404 17.26 -9.26 18.19
CA HIS A 404 18.72 -9.29 18.02
C HIS A 404 19.45 -9.31 19.36
N PHE A 405 18.83 -8.80 20.42
CA PHE A 405 19.37 -8.85 21.78
C PHE A 405 18.95 -10.15 22.48
N PHE A 406 17.80 -10.70 22.10
CA PHE A 406 17.27 -11.97 22.61
C PHE A 406 16.98 -12.89 21.42
N GLN A 407 17.93 -13.76 21.07
CA GLN A 407 17.68 -14.86 20.14
C GLN A 407 16.72 -15.82 20.86
N ASN A 408 15.41 -15.72 20.59
CA ASN A 408 14.38 -16.55 21.24
C ASN A 408 14.46 -18.05 20.90
N LYS A 409 15.52 -18.50 20.21
CA LYS A 409 15.73 -19.89 19.79
C LYS A 409 17.21 -20.17 19.75
N ASP A 410 17.61 -21.29 20.33
CA ASP A 410 18.98 -21.80 20.22
C ASP A 410 19.37 -21.94 18.75
N PRO A 411 20.62 -21.63 18.39
CA PRO A 411 21.12 -21.86 17.04
C PRO A 411 20.89 -23.31 16.64
N ILE A 412 20.19 -23.52 15.52
CA ILE A 412 20.03 -24.87 14.95
C ILE A 412 21.42 -25.38 14.60
N SER A 413 21.80 -26.52 15.20
CA SER A 413 23.10 -27.15 14.94
C SER A 413 23.29 -27.36 13.45
N LYS A 414 24.55 -27.28 13.01
CA LYS A 414 24.93 -27.27 11.58
C LYS A 414 24.29 -28.42 10.80
N ASP A 415 24.23 -29.61 11.40
CA ASP A 415 23.69 -30.83 10.79
C ASP A 415 22.16 -30.86 10.66
N LEU A 416 21.46 -30.05 11.45
CA LEU A 416 20.01 -29.91 11.43
C LEU A 416 19.52 -28.77 10.53
N GLN A 417 20.43 -28.01 9.92
CA GLN A 417 20.07 -26.92 9.03
C GLN A 417 19.60 -27.43 7.66
N SER A 418 18.67 -26.69 7.06
CA SER A 418 18.08 -26.97 5.75
C SER A 418 18.03 -25.71 4.91
N ASN A 419 17.78 -25.84 3.61
CA ASN A 419 17.74 -24.74 2.64
C ASN A 419 19.08 -24.00 2.54
N ILE A 420 20.15 -24.79 2.39
CA ILE A 420 21.54 -24.32 2.40
C ILE A 420 22.28 -24.76 1.13
N VAL A 421 23.25 -23.95 0.72
CA VAL A 421 24.31 -24.33 -0.22
C VAL A 421 25.53 -24.68 0.61
N TYR A 422 26.06 -25.87 0.43
CA TYR A 422 27.17 -26.41 1.22
C TYR A 422 28.37 -26.77 0.35
N LYS A 423 29.56 -26.74 0.95
CA LYS A 423 30.81 -27.20 0.35
C LYS A 423 31.35 -28.39 1.14
N LEU A 424 31.66 -29.47 0.45
CA LEU A 424 32.39 -30.63 0.94
C LEU A 424 33.81 -30.64 0.37
N SER A 425 34.75 -31.15 1.16
CA SER A 425 36.14 -31.32 0.77
C SER A 425 36.56 -32.76 0.97
N CYS A 426 37.42 -33.25 0.09
CA CYS A 426 38.13 -34.51 0.29
C CYS A 426 39.27 -34.29 1.30
N SER A 427 39.47 -35.24 2.22
CA SER A 427 40.56 -35.19 3.20
C SER A 427 41.91 -35.60 2.59
N SER A 428 41.88 -36.35 1.49
CA SER A 428 43.07 -36.96 0.89
C SER A 428 43.54 -36.27 -0.39
N CYS A 429 42.76 -35.34 -0.96
CA CYS A 429 43.16 -34.58 -2.15
C CYS A 429 42.47 -33.21 -2.20
N PRO A 430 42.89 -32.29 -3.10
CA PRO A 430 42.29 -30.96 -3.24
C PRO A 430 40.84 -30.94 -3.75
N ALA A 431 40.22 -32.10 -3.94
CA ALA A 431 38.91 -32.19 -4.54
C ALA A 431 37.81 -31.62 -3.64
N THR A 432 36.93 -30.81 -4.24
CA THR A 432 35.82 -30.18 -3.51
C THR A 432 34.52 -30.32 -4.30
N TYR A 433 33.41 -30.32 -3.58
CA TYR A 433 32.05 -30.41 -4.11
C TYR A 433 31.18 -29.32 -3.52
N ILE A 434 30.36 -28.68 -4.34
CA ILE A 434 29.31 -27.76 -3.89
C ILE A 434 27.95 -28.35 -4.25
N GLY A 435 27.02 -28.36 -3.30
CA GLY A 435 25.66 -28.83 -3.50
C GLY A 435 24.63 -27.99 -2.75
N GLU A 436 23.38 -28.06 -3.16
CA GLU A 436 22.25 -27.56 -2.39
C GLU A 436 21.45 -28.65 -1.66
N THR A 437 20.75 -28.25 -0.59
CA THR A 437 19.75 -29.12 0.06
C THR A 437 18.60 -28.31 0.65
N THR A 438 17.37 -28.75 0.36
CA THR A 438 16.15 -28.32 1.05
C THR A 438 15.83 -29.19 2.28
N ARG A 439 16.51 -30.33 2.42
CA ARG A 439 16.43 -31.24 3.57
C ARG A 439 17.47 -30.88 4.64
N GLN A 440 17.33 -31.47 5.83
CA GLN A 440 18.33 -31.35 6.89
C GLN A 440 19.67 -31.92 6.43
N MET A 441 20.76 -31.21 6.71
CA MET A 441 22.08 -31.52 6.17
C MET A 441 22.55 -32.94 6.50
N PHE A 442 22.27 -33.46 7.70
CA PHE A 442 22.66 -34.84 8.04
C PHE A 442 22.07 -35.89 7.08
N ARG A 443 20.84 -35.66 6.58
CA ARG A 443 20.23 -36.56 5.57
C ARG A 443 20.97 -36.44 4.24
N ARG A 444 21.36 -35.23 3.86
CA ARG A 444 22.09 -34.98 2.63
C ARG A 444 23.50 -35.59 2.66
N LEU A 445 24.20 -35.54 3.80
CA LEU A 445 25.48 -36.21 3.97
C LEU A 445 25.35 -37.73 3.86
N LYS A 446 24.26 -38.31 4.39
CA LYS A 446 23.98 -39.75 4.22
C LYS A 446 23.75 -40.13 2.76
N GLU A 447 23.05 -39.29 1.99
CA GLU A 447 22.87 -39.47 0.54
C GLU A 447 24.22 -39.44 -0.22
N HIS A 448 25.25 -38.81 0.34
CA HIS A 448 26.62 -38.83 -0.18
C HIS A 448 27.48 -40.00 0.34
N GLY A 449 26.99 -40.83 1.27
CA GLY A 449 27.70 -41.99 1.81
C GLY A 449 28.28 -41.84 3.21
N ALA A 450 27.97 -40.77 3.96
CA ALA A 450 28.43 -40.63 5.35
C ALA A 450 27.84 -41.70 6.29
N MET A 451 28.69 -42.42 7.02
CA MET A 451 28.27 -43.31 8.13
C MET A 451 27.96 -42.49 9.40
N GLN A 452 26.91 -42.86 10.13
CA GLN A 452 26.38 -42.04 11.23
C GLN A 452 27.29 -42.02 12.48
N PRO A 453 27.46 -40.86 13.12
CA PRO A 453 27.37 -40.76 14.58
C PRO A 453 25.87 -40.74 14.99
N SER A 454 25.55 -41.35 16.13
CA SER A 454 24.19 -41.47 16.69
C SER A 454 23.39 -40.16 16.62
N LYS A 455 22.07 -40.23 16.35
CA LYS A 455 21.13 -39.09 16.44
C LYS A 455 21.51 -38.22 17.64
N PRO A 456 21.79 -36.91 17.48
CA PRO A 456 21.94 -36.04 18.63
C PRO A 456 20.61 -36.05 19.40
N THR A 457 20.60 -36.70 20.56
CA THR A 457 19.53 -36.54 21.54
C THR A 457 19.56 -35.07 21.97
N PRO A 458 18.42 -34.36 21.94
CA PRO A 458 18.36 -33.05 22.57
C PRO A 458 18.74 -33.25 24.04
N GLU A 459 19.78 -32.56 24.51
CA GLU A 459 20.05 -32.46 25.94
C GLU A 459 18.78 -32.00 26.66
N ASP A 460 18.53 -32.59 27.83
CA ASP A 460 17.32 -32.43 28.62
C ASP A 460 17.04 -30.96 28.93
N GLY A 461 16.10 -30.37 28.18
CA GLY A 461 15.65 -29.00 28.40
C GLY A 461 14.50 -28.50 27.52
N VAL A 462 14.27 -29.10 26.35
CA VAL A 462 13.30 -28.53 25.37
C VAL A 462 12.09 -29.44 25.14
N ARG A 463 11.27 -29.63 26.18
CA ARG A 463 9.86 -30.03 26.01
C ARG A 463 8.99 -28.78 25.82
N ARG A 464 8.66 -28.48 24.56
CA ARG A 464 7.48 -27.74 24.01
C ARG A 464 7.96 -26.92 22.81
N SER A 465 7.75 -27.38 21.57
CA SER A 465 6.65 -26.86 20.75
C SER A 465 6.47 -27.67 19.45
N ALA A 466 6.52 -29.00 19.52
CA ALA A 466 6.15 -29.88 18.40
C ALA A 466 4.69 -30.35 18.54
N ARG A 467 3.74 -29.42 18.61
CA ARG A 467 2.31 -29.76 18.58
C ARG A 467 1.42 -28.65 18.03
N ILE A 468 1.81 -28.01 16.93
CA ILE A 468 0.87 -27.21 16.10
C ILE A 468 1.27 -27.36 14.62
N ALA A 469 1.07 -28.56 14.05
CA ALA A 469 1.03 -28.75 12.59
C ALA A 469 0.21 -29.98 12.18
N ALA A 470 -0.62 -30.52 13.08
CA ALA A 470 -1.47 -31.67 12.81
C ALA A 470 -2.89 -31.37 13.30
N LYS A 471 -3.66 -30.66 12.47
CA LYS A 471 -5.14 -30.71 12.31
C LYS A 471 -5.65 -29.37 11.76
N THR A 472 -5.63 -29.26 10.44
CA THR A 472 -6.76 -28.77 9.62
C THR A 472 -6.48 -29.15 8.17
N LYS A 473 -6.56 -30.46 7.88
CA LYS A 473 -6.97 -30.94 6.56
C LYS A 473 -8.49 -30.76 6.51
N ASN A 474 -8.97 -29.94 5.57
CA ASN A 474 -10.00 -30.30 4.61
C ASN A 474 -10.36 -29.08 3.75
N GLY A 475 -10.18 -29.21 2.43
CA GLY A 475 -10.72 -28.24 1.46
C GLY A 475 -9.82 -27.93 0.27
N SER A 476 -9.54 -28.94 -0.57
CA SER A 476 -9.32 -28.83 -2.03
C SER A 476 -8.36 -27.76 -2.57
N CYS A 477 -7.15 -28.17 -2.92
CA CYS A 477 -6.43 -27.53 -4.03
C CYS A 477 -5.88 -28.62 -4.97
N ASN A 478 -6.35 -28.58 -6.21
CA ASN A 478 -5.97 -29.47 -7.29
C ASN A 478 -4.46 -29.37 -7.56
N SER A 479 -3.82 -30.53 -7.51
CA SER A 479 -2.50 -30.79 -8.04
C SER A 479 -2.49 -30.57 -9.55
N VAL A 480 -1.59 -29.72 -10.04
CA VAL A 480 -1.00 -29.91 -11.37
C VAL A 480 0.41 -30.39 -11.14
N ALA A 481 0.63 -31.66 -11.47
CA ALA A 481 1.87 -32.38 -11.37
C ALA A 481 2.93 -31.83 -12.32
N LEU A 482 4.19 -31.79 -11.87
CA LEU A 482 5.36 -31.80 -12.73
C LEU A 482 6.43 -32.70 -12.10
N CYS A 483 6.49 -33.90 -12.67
CA CYS A 483 7.49 -34.97 -12.62
C CYS A 483 8.58 -34.91 -11.52
N SER A 484 8.28 -35.56 -10.39
CA SER A 484 9.25 -36.35 -9.63
C SER A 484 9.10 -37.81 -10.07
N SER A 485 10.05 -38.32 -10.84
CA SER A 485 10.14 -39.74 -11.18
C SER A 485 11.07 -40.44 -10.19
N SER A 486 10.49 -41.08 -9.18
CA SER A 486 10.95 -42.37 -8.65
C SER A 486 9.94 -42.89 -7.62
N ASN A 487 9.55 -44.14 -7.82
CA ASN A 487 8.49 -44.84 -7.12
C ASN A 487 8.84 -45.10 -5.65
N ASP A 488 7.92 -44.78 -4.74
CA ASP A 488 7.86 -45.38 -3.41
C ASP A 488 7.18 -46.76 -3.52
N ARG A 489 7.95 -47.83 -3.30
CA ARG A 489 7.41 -49.10 -2.79
C ARG A 489 8.06 -49.35 -1.43
N ASN A 490 7.23 -49.46 -0.40
CA ASN A 490 7.59 -50.05 0.88
C ASN A 490 7.98 -51.52 0.65
N GLY A 491 9.11 -51.94 1.22
CA GLY A 491 9.49 -53.34 1.27
C GLY A 491 11.00 -53.52 1.22
N ASP A 492 11.52 -53.99 2.35
CA ASP A 492 12.74 -54.76 2.52
C ASP A 492 14.10 -54.05 2.73
N ASN A 493 14.80 -54.58 3.73
CA ASN A 493 16.15 -54.24 4.12
C ASN A 493 17.13 -54.83 3.10
N THR A 494 17.41 -54.10 2.02
CA THR A 494 18.58 -54.37 1.18
C THR A 494 19.32 -53.08 0.88
N VAL A 495 20.57 -53.02 1.33
CA VAL A 495 21.52 -51.93 1.05
C VAL A 495 21.72 -51.84 -0.47
N SER A 496 21.08 -50.88 -1.14
CA SER A 496 21.39 -50.59 -2.54
C SER A 496 22.71 -49.82 -2.61
N THR A 497 23.71 -50.41 -3.26
CA THR A 497 25.08 -49.89 -3.41
C THR A 497 25.23 -48.76 -4.45
N ASP A 498 24.15 -48.32 -5.10
CA ASP A 498 24.20 -47.27 -6.12
C ASP A 498 24.01 -45.85 -5.54
N ASN A 499 24.98 -45.37 -4.78
CA ASN A 499 25.04 -43.96 -4.38
C ASN A 499 25.50 -43.09 -5.57
N ASN A 500 24.55 -42.58 -6.36
CA ASN A 500 24.78 -41.86 -7.61
C ASN A 500 25.32 -40.40 -7.45
N SER A 501 25.91 -40.06 -6.30
CA SER A 501 26.44 -38.71 -6.06
C SER A 501 27.91 -38.60 -6.49
N ALA A 502 28.32 -37.45 -7.04
CA ALA A 502 29.71 -37.23 -7.45
C ALA A 502 30.72 -37.39 -6.29
N VAL A 503 30.30 -37.06 -5.06
CA VAL A 503 31.09 -37.24 -3.84
C VAL A 503 31.29 -38.73 -3.51
N ALA A 504 30.21 -39.52 -3.59
CA ALA A 504 30.26 -40.96 -3.33
C ALA A 504 31.13 -41.68 -4.38
N ARG A 505 30.97 -41.29 -5.66
CA ARG A 505 31.77 -41.82 -6.77
C ARG A 505 33.26 -41.53 -6.58
N HIS A 506 33.61 -40.28 -6.22
CA HIS A 506 34.99 -39.92 -5.92
C HIS A 506 35.59 -40.78 -4.80
N ALA A 507 34.86 -40.97 -3.70
CA ALA A 507 35.33 -41.79 -2.59
C ALA A 507 35.56 -43.26 -3.00
N GLN A 508 34.67 -43.82 -3.85
CA GLN A 508 34.78 -45.20 -4.33
C GLN A 508 35.94 -45.39 -5.34
N GLU A 509 36.08 -44.48 -6.31
CA GLU A 509 37.09 -44.58 -7.38
C GLU A 509 38.51 -44.34 -6.88
N THR A 510 38.68 -43.47 -5.89
CA THR A 510 40.02 -43.07 -5.39
C THR A 510 40.38 -43.72 -4.05
N GLY A 511 39.42 -44.35 -3.37
CA GLY A 511 39.60 -44.83 -1.99
C GLY A 511 39.81 -43.70 -0.97
N HIS A 512 39.57 -42.45 -1.34
CA HIS A 512 39.79 -41.30 -0.49
C HIS A 512 38.68 -41.10 0.54
N ASN A 513 39.06 -40.56 1.71
CA ASN A 513 38.10 -40.18 2.75
C ASN A 513 37.57 -38.75 2.53
N ILE A 514 36.26 -38.58 2.67
CA ILE A 514 35.60 -37.27 2.62
C ILE A 514 35.54 -36.66 4.01
N ASP A 515 35.75 -35.35 4.11
CA ASP A 515 35.60 -34.63 5.37
C ASP A 515 34.11 -34.38 5.68
N TRP A 516 33.52 -35.31 6.42
CA TRP A 516 32.12 -35.23 6.86
C TRP A 516 31.91 -34.30 8.06
N LYS A 517 32.96 -33.79 8.70
CA LYS A 517 32.87 -32.96 9.91
C LYS A 517 33.06 -31.47 9.61
N ASN A 518 34.01 -31.11 8.74
CA ASN A 518 34.38 -29.73 8.46
C ASN A 518 33.82 -29.18 7.13
N TRP A 519 32.64 -29.66 6.72
CA TRP A 519 31.91 -29.09 5.58
C TRP A 519 31.48 -27.64 5.85
N ILE A 520 31.29 -26.79 4.83
CA ILE A 520 31.04 -25.34 5.03
C ILE A 520 29.68 -24.95 4.46
N ILE A 521 28.97 -24.00 5.09
CA ILE A 521 27.77 -23.38 4.54
C ILE A 521 28.18 -22.14 3.74
N LEU A 522 27.97 -22.15 2.43
CA LEU A 522 28.25 -21.03 1.55
C LEU A 522 27.08 -20.03 1.49
N SER A 523 25.84 -20.54 1.55
CA SER A 523 24.65 -19.70 1.41
C SER A 523 23.41 -20.32 2.02
N LYS A 524 22.38 -19.51 2.27
CA LYS A 524 21.05 -19.97 2.69
C LYS A 524 19.96 -19.17 1.98
N ASP A 525 18.92 -19.85 1.51
CA ASP A 525 17.74 -19.20 0.92
C ASP A 525 16.50 -20.09 1.07
N MET A 526 15.40 -19.53 1.56
CA MET A 526 14.16 -20.28 1.79
C MET A 526 13.41 -20.62 0.49
N HIS A 527 13.74 -19.95 -0.62
CA HIS A 527 13.06 -20.18 -1.89
C HIS A 527 13.88 -21.15 -2.77
N PRO A 528 13.36 -22.34 -3.12
CA PRO A 528 14.13 -23.37 -3.83
C PRO A 528 14.82 -22.86 -5.10
N TYR A 529 14.09 -22.12 -5.95
CA TYR A 529 14.67 -21.52 -7.16
C TYR A 529 15.87 -20.59 -6.89
N ARG A 530 15.82 -19.79 -5.82
CA ARG A 530 16.93 -18.88 -5.46
C ARG A 530 18.11 -19.65 -4.86
N LEU A 531 17.82 -20.76 -4.18
CA LEU A 531 18.84 -21.68 -3.69
C LEU A 531 19.62 -22.29 -4.86
N CYS A 532 18.93 -22.73 -5.93
CA CYS A 532 19.58 -23.24 -7.13
C CYS A 532 20.43 -22.16 -7.83
N VAL A 533 19.93 -20.92 -7.90
CA VAL A 533 20.70 -19.78 -8.45
C VAL A 533 21.96 -19.53 -7.62
N ARG A 534 21.86 -19.58 -6.29
CA ARG A 534 23.01 -19.41 -5.39
C ARG A 534 24.01 -20.55 -5.50
N GLU A 535 23.56 -21.79 -5.65
CA GLU A 535 24.41 -22.95 -5.92
C GLU A 535 25.17 -22.76 -7.23
N ALA A 536 24.47 -22.40 -8.31
CA ALA A 536 25.08 -22.17 -9.62
C ALA A 536 26.14 -21.06 -9.58
N LEU A 537 25.85 -19.95 -8.89
CA LEU A 537 26.82 -18.86 -8.69
C LEU A 537 28.02 -19.31 -7.86
N ALA A 538 27.81 -20.09 -6.79
CA ALA A 538 28.89 -20.62 -5.96
C ALA A 538 29.77 -21.62 -6.73
N ILE A 539 29.19 -22.47 -7.57
CA ILE A 539 29.94 -23.37 -8.46
C ILE A 539 30.77 -22.55 -9.46
N ALA A 540 30.18 -21.49 -10.05
CA ALA A 540 30.89 -20.62 -10.99
C ALA A 540 32.05 -19.85 -10.34
N GLU A 541 31.88 -19.41 -9.09
CA GLU A 541 32.89 -18.66 -8.32
C GLU A 541 34.02 -19.57 -7.81
N PHE A 542 33.69 -20.71 -7.21
CA PHE A 542 34.67 -21.57 -6.53
C PHE A 542 35.21 -22.72 -7.39
N GLN A 543 34.62 -22.97 -8.56
CA GLN A 543 35.02 -24.00 -9.54
C GLN A 543 35.40 -25.36 -8.92
N PRO A 544 34.49 -25.99 -8.15
CA PRO A 544 34.77 -27.26 -7.46
C PRO A 544 35.01 -28.42 -8.44
N SER A 545 36.08 -29.18 -8.22
CA SER A 545 36.52 -30.26 -9.12
C SER A 545 35.61 -31.49 -9.17
N LEU A 546 34.70 -31.67 -8.21
CA LEU A 546 33.76 -32.79 -8.20
C LEU A 546 32.41 -32.46 -8.85
N ASN A 547 32.18 -31.22 -9.29
CA ASN A 547 30.95 -30.81 -9.98
C ASN A 547 31.02 -30.99 -11.51
N VAL A 548 32.01 -31.75 -12.01
CA VAL A 548 32.44 -31.74 -13.43
C VAL A 548 31.45 -32.44 -14.38
N THR A 549 30.53 -33.29 -13.92
CA THR A 549 29.52 -33.91 -14.80
C THR A 549 28.21 -34.29 -14.10
N VAL A 550 27.28 -33.33 -13.95
CA VAL A 550 25.82 -33.55 -14.16
C VAL A 550 25.19 -32.19 -14.51
N ARG A 551 24.99 -31.92 -15.81
CA ARG A 551 24.17 -30.84 -16.42
C ARG A 551 23.79 -29.70 -15.45
N SER A 552 24.63 -28.68 -15.33
CA SER A 552 24.13 -27.35 -14.95
C SER A 552 23.08 -26.97 -15.98
N VAL A 553 21.81 -26.98 -15.57
CA VAL A 553 20.72 -26.55 -16.44
C VAL A 553 21.04 -25.12 -16.85
N PRO A 554 21.09 -24.78 -18.15
CA PRO A 554 21.26 -23.39 -18.55
C PRO A 554 20.20 -22.55 -17.87
N LEU A 555 20.66 -21.57 -17.10
CA LEU A 555 19.80 -20.76 -16.25
C LEU A 555 19.10 -19.73 -17.15
N PHE A 556 17.94 -20.10 -17.68
CA PHE A 556 17.09 -19.18 -18.41
C PHE A 556 16.48 -18.19 -17.42
N VAL A 557 17.13 -17.03 -17.27
CA VAL A 557 16.61 -15.90 -16.49
C VAL A 557 15.43 -15.31 -17.26
N PHE A 558 14.22 -15.77 -16.96
CA PHE A 558 13.01 -15.05 -17.36
C PHE A 558 12.82 -13.89 -16.39
N PRO A 559 12.74 -12.63 -16.86
CA PRO A 559 12.29 -11.52 -16.04
C PRO A 559 10.91 -11.90 -15.47
N GLU A 560 10.73 -11.78 -14.15
CA GLU A 560 9.43 -12.02 -13.50
C GLU A 560 8.34 -11.19 -14.20
N GLY A 561 7.53 -11.84 -15.04
CA GLY A 561 6.57 -11.20 -15.95
C GLY A 561 6.09 -12.07 -17.12
N TYR A 562 6.88 -13.06 -17.55
CA TYR A 562 6.44 -14.02 -18.59
C TYR A 562 5.97 -15.34 -17.97
N SER A 563 4.77 -15.36 -17.41
CA SER A 563 4.10 -16.62 -16.97
C SER A 563 2.65 -16.68 -17.42
N SER A 564 2.44 -16.53 -18.73
CA SER A 564 1.17 -16.89 -19.35
C SER A 564 1.41 -17.39 -20.76
N ARG A 565 1.89 -18.65 -20.85
CA ARG A 565 1.69 -19.63 -21.95
C ARG A 565 2.78 -20.71 -21.88
N ARG A 566 2.62 -21.71 -21.01
CA ARG A 566 3.34 -22.99 -21.14
C ARG A 566 2.46 -24.17 -20.70
N LYS A 567 1.59 -24.60 -21.62
CA LYS A 567 1.11 -25.99 -21.69
C LYS A 567 1.47 -26.67 -23.03
N GLY A 568 2.14 -25.96 -23.95
CA GLY A 568 2.53 -26.49 -25.27
C GLY A 568 4.00 -26.91 -25.42
N ILE A 569 4.93 -26.28 -24.71
CA ILE A 569 6.38 -26.43 -24.96
C ILE A 569 6.98 -27.69 -24.29
N GLU A 570 6.30 -28.27 -23.30
CA GLU A 570 6.77 -29.51 -22.65
C GLU A 570 6.61 -30.77 -23.52
N ARG A 571 5.81 -30.70 -24.62
CA ARG A 571 5.68 -31.82 -25.57
C ARG A 571 6.76 -31.82 -26.65
N GLU A 572 7.27 -30.68 -27.07
CA GLU A 572 8.35 -30.61 -28.09
C GLU A 572 9.73 -31.01 -27.53
N LEU A 573 10.03 -30.69 -26.27
CA LEU A 573 11.31 -31.07 -25.64
C LEU A 573 11.40 -32.56 -25.26
N LYS A 574 10.27 -33.28 -25.21
CA LYS A 574 10.27 -34.74 -25.03
C LYS A 574 10.39 -35.51 -26.35
N HIS A 575 10.15 -34.88 -27.50
CA HIS A 575 10.22 -35.55 -28.80
C HIS A 575 11.66 -35.62 -29.36
N ASN A 576 12.53 -34.65 -29.03
CA ASN A 576 13.95 -34.66 -29.44
C ASN A 576 14.87 -35.51 -28.55
N LYS A 577 14.35 -36.54 -27.87
CA LYS A 577 15.14 -37.54 -27.12
C LYS A 577 15.14 -38.94 -27.76
N LYS A 578 14.57 -39.09 -28.95
CA LYS A 578 14.81 -40.22 -29.84
C LYS A 578 15.20 -39.65 -31.20
N ILE A 579 16.50 -39.51 -31.43
CA ILE A 579 17.22 -39.64 -32.71
C ILE A 579 18.66 -39.18 -32.41
N GLN A 580 19.55 -40.18 -32.47
CA GLN A 580 21.03 -40.19 -32.48
C GLN A 580 21.81 -39.26 -31.54
#